data_AF-A0AAX2JH89-F1
#
_entry.id   AF-A0AAX2JH89-F1
#
_cell.length_a   1.000
_cell.length_b   1.000
_cell.length_c   1.000
_cell.angle_alpha   90.00
_cell.angle_beta   90.00
_cell.angle_gamma   90.00
#
_symmetry.space_group_name_H-M   'P 1'
#
loop_
_entity.id
_entity.type
_entity.pdbx_description
1 polymer ?
#
loop_
_entity_poly.entity_id
_entity_poly.type
_entity_poly.pdbx_seq_one_letter_code
_entity_poly.pdbx_strand_id
1 'polypeptide(L)'
;MKNLLFILIIGMYSLTFTSDKYDILEDRIENNLEYNFRSLDDGKKKLKVKEYDVDIFEDYVNLKAEINSTVKNFDFDKAFIPIREEIKNEMKSNPEINIIVELEKVLGEDKIIYNKTL
;
A
#
# COMPACT_ATOMS: atom_id res chain seq x y z
N MET A 1 -13.39 34.91 29.82
CA MET A 1 -13.97 33.84 28.98
C MET A 1 -13.73 34.05 27.47
N LYS A 2 -12.66 34.76 27.04
CA LYS A 2 -12.32 34.91 25.60
C LYS A 2 -11.30 33.87 25.10
N ASN A 3 -10.59 33.20 26.01
CA ASN A 3 -9.47 32.33 25.67
C ASN A 3 -9.88 30.87 25.42
N LEU A 4 -11.10 30.47 25.76
CA LEU A 4 -11.59 29.10 25.54
C LEU A 4 -12.02 28.87 24.08
N LEU A 5 -12.53 29.92 23.41
CA LEU A 5 -13.01 29.83 22.03
C LEU A 5 -11.87 29.56 21.03
N PHE A 6 -10.67 30.10 21.30
CA PHE A 6 -9.50 29.89 20.45
C PHE A 6 -8.99 28.44 20.46
N ILE A 7 -9.12 27.72 21.58
CA ILE A 7 -8.67 26.33 21.71
C ILE A 7 -9.57 25.39 20.90
N LEU A 8 -10.89 25.65 20.89
CA LEU A 8 -11.86 24.88 20.11
C LEU A 8 -11.65 25.03 18.60
N ILE A 9 -11.30 26.24 18.14
CA ILE A 9 -11.04 26.51 16.73
C ILE A 9 -9.78 25.77 16.26
N ILE A 10 -8.70 25.75 17.06
CA ILE A 10 -7.46 25.05 16.70
C ILE A 10 -7.68 23.52 16.61
N GLY A 11 -8.46 22.95 17.51
CA GLY A 11 -8.75 21.51 17.52
C GLY A 11 -9.53 21.02 16.30
N MET A 12 -10.37 21.88 15.70
CA MET A 12 -11.13 21.52 14.49
C MET A 12 -10.25 21.52 13.22
N TYR A 13 -9.29 22.46 13.11
CA TYR A 13 -8.36 22.50 11.96
C TYR A 13 -7.38 21.33 11.93
N SER A 14 -7.02 20.75 13.08
CA SER A 14 -6.15 19.57 13.12
C SER A 14 -6.82 18.31 12.57
N LEU A 15 -8.14 18.15 12.72
CA LEU A 15 -8.85 16.94 12.29
C LEU A 15 -9.08 16.87 10.79
N THR A 16 -9.23 18.03 10.12
CA THR A 16 -9.35 18.09 8.66
C THR A 16 -8.03 17.87 7.94
N PHE A 17 -6.90 18.10 8.61
CA PHE A 17 -5.57 17.92 8.01
C PHE A 17 -5.07 16.46 8.05
N THR A 18 -5.65 15.60 8.89
CA THR A 18 -5.20 14.22 9.02
C THR A 18 -5.75 13.34 7.90
N SER A 19 -7.02 13.51 7.48
CA SER A 19 -7.60 12.74 6.38
C SER A 19 -6.89 13.03 5.07
N ASP A 20 -6.79 14.31 4.69
CA ASP A 20 -6.21 14.73 3.41
C ASP A 20 -4.71 14.36 3.29
N LYS A 21 -4.03 14.16 4.43
CA LYS A 21 -2.63 13.74 4.47
C LYS A 21 -2.46 12.27 4.07
N TYR A 22 -3.41 11.41 4.40
CA TYR A 22 -3.34 10.00 4.05
C TYR A 22 -3.64 9.81 2.57
N ASP A 23 -4.69 10.44 2.03
CA ASP A 23 -5.01 10.39 0.59
C ASP A 23 -3.81 10.79 -0.29
N ILE A 24 -3.12 11.89 0.02
CA ILE A 24 -1.93 12.34 -0.74
C ILE A 24 -0.75 11.38 -0.58
N LEU A 25 -0.64 10.70 0.56
CA LEU A 25 0.42 9.73 0.82
C LEU A 25 0.14 8.40 0.09
N GLU A 26 -1.11 7.94 0.09
CA GLU A 26 -1.61 6.79 -0.66
C GLU A 26 -1.31 6.96 -2.14
N ASP A 27 -1.81 8.04 -2.76
CA ASP A 27 -1.55 8.39 -4.16
C ASP A 27 -0.04 8.37 -4.48
N ARG A 28 0.79 8.93 -3.60
CA ARG A 28 2.23 9.01 -3.84
C ARG A 28 2.88 7.63 -3.80
N ILE A 29 2.50 6.80 -2.84
CA ILE A 29 3.01 5.43 -2.72
C ILE A 29 2.56 4.63 -3.95
N GLU A 30 1.29 4.65 -4.29
CA GLU A 30 0.76 3.95 -5.47
C GLU A 30 1.50 4.34 -6.74
N ASN A 31 1.61 5.63 -7.03
CA ASN A 31 2.33 6.12 -8.21
C ASN A 31 3.80 5.67 -8.23
N ASN A 32 4.48 5.69 -7.09
CA ASN A 32 5.86 5.20 -6.99
C ASN A 32 5.93 3.68 -7.23
N LEU A 33 4.97 2.91 -6.69
CA LEU A 33 4.91 1.47 -6.90
C LEU A 33 4.64 1.12 -8.37
N GLU A 34 3.70 1.81 -9.01
CA GLU A 34 3.42 1.65 -10.44
C GLU A 34 4.59 2.03 -11.34
N TYR A 35 5.37 3.05 -10.94
CA TYR A 35 6.53 3.47 -11.71
C TYR A 35 7.73 2.53 -11.54
N ASN A 36 8.10 2.21 -10.30
CA ASN A 36 9.31 1.48 -9.96
C ASN A 36 9.12 -0.05 -9.96
N PHE A 37 7.91 -0.53 -9.67
CA PHE A 37 7.62 -1.94 -9.42
C PHE A 37 6.52 -2.49 -10.32
N ARG A 38 6.57 -2.18 -11.62
CA ARG A 38 5.69 -2.76 -12.67
C ARG A 38 5.70 -4.30 -12.73
N SER A 39 6.68 -4.92 -12.09
CA SER A 39 6.76 -6.36 -11.98
C SER A 39 7.36 -6.77 -10.64
N LEU A 40 6.81 -7.82 -10.04
CA LEU A 40 7.38 -8.49 -8.88
C LEU A 40 8.50 -9.42 -9.35
N ASP A 41 9.68 -9.33 -8.72
CA ASP A 41 10.86 -10.14 -9.05
C ASP A 41 11.30 -10.95 -7.83
N ASP A 42 11.20 -12.28 -7.90
CA ASP A 42 11.68 -13.19 -6.85
C ASP A 42 13.17 -13.57 -7.01
N GLY A 43 13.87 -12.94 -7.96
CA GLY A 43 15.24 -13.21 -8.37
C GLY A 43 15.39 -14.40 -9.32
N LYS A 44 14.31 -15.13 -9.63
CA LYS A 44 14.28 -16.23 -10.62
C LYS A 44 13.25 -15.98 -11.71
N LYS A 45 12.13 -15.33 -11.35
CA LYS A 45 10.95 -15.12 -12.17
C LYS A 45 10.46 -13.70 -11.96
N LYS A 46 9.76 -13.20 -12.97
CA LYS A 46 9.07 -11.91 -12.92
C LYS A 46 7.59 -12.11 -13.19
N LEU A 47 6.76 -11.44 -12.41
CA LEU A 47 5.32 -11.34 -12.61
C LEU A 47 4.95 -9.90 -12.87
N LYS A 48 4.21 -9.65 -13.95
CA LYS A 48 3.70 -8.31 -14.23
C LYS A 48 2.61 -7.96 -13.21
N VAL A 49 2.70 -6.77 -12.65
CA VAL A 49 1.63 -6.19 -11.83
C VAL A 49 0.75 -5.33 -12.73
N LYS A 50 -0.55 -5.46 -12.55
CA LYS A 50 -1.56 -4.69 -13.27
C LYS A 50 -1.79 -3.37 -12.54
N GLU A 51 -2.00 -3.44 -11.23
CA GLU A 51 -2.38 -2.32 -10.38
C GLU A 51 -1.90 -2.55 -8.94
N TYR A 52 -1.65 -1.44 -8.25
CA TYR A 52 -1.46 -1.39 -6.81
C TYR A 52 -2.55 -0.50 -6.21
N ASP A 53 -3.08 -0.93 -5.08
CA ASP A 53 -4.09 -0.21 -4.31
C ASP A 53 -3.60 -0.19 -2.85
N VAL A 54 -3.55 0.99 -2.24
CA VAL A 54 -2.92 1.21 -0.94
C VAL A 54 -3.87 1.96 -0.02
N ASP A 55 -4.29 1.30 1.06
CA ASP A 55 -4.98 1.97 2.17
C ASP A 55 -4.00 2.24 3.32
N ILE A 56 -4.02 3.44 3.89
CA ILE A 56 -3.20 3.79 5.06
C ILE A 56 -4.11 4.19 6.22
N PHE A 57 -3.87 3.55 7.36
CA PHE A 57 -4.50 3.91 8.62
C PHE A 57 -3.46 4.02 9.72
N GLU A 58 -3.17 5.25 10.15
CA GLU A 58 -2.11 5.53 11.14
C GLU A 58 -0.74 4.97 10.72
N ASP A 59 -0.23 3.95 11.43
CA ASP A 59 1.02 3.22 11.14
C ASP A 59 0.75 1.82 10.55
N TYR A 60 -0.42 1.63 9.94
CA TYR A 60 -0.78 0.41 9.23
C TYR A 60 -0.98 0.70 7.74
N VAL A 61 -0.45 -0.19 6.90
CA VAL A 61 -0.61 -0.14 5.45
C VAL A 61 -1.23 -1.44 4.96
N ASN A 62 -2.30 -1.32 4.19
CA ASN A 62 -2.87 -2.42 3.43
C ASN A 62 -2.49 -2.25 1.96
N LEU A 63 -1.54 -3.04 1.48
CA LEU A 63 -1.13 -3.06 0.08
C LEU A 63 -1.83 -4.22 -0.64
N LYS A 64 -2.65 -3.89 -1.64
CA LYS A 64 -3.16 -4.86 -2.61
C LYS A 64 -2.39 -4.73 -3.93
N ALA A 65 -1.99 -5.86 -4.49
CA ALA A 65 -1.38 -5.96 -5.81
C ALA A 65 -2.19 -6.91 -6.70
N GLU A 66 -2.65 -6.41 -7.85
CA GLU A 66 -3.38 -7.22 -8.82
C GLU A 66 -2.43 -7.76 -9.90
N ILE A 67 -2.52 -9.06 -10.18
CA ILE A 67 -1.76 -9.72 -11.26
C ILE A 67 -2.70 -10.54 -12.14
N ASN A 68 -2.36 -10.70 -13.42
CA ASN A 68 -3.18 -11.47 -14.37
C ASN A 68 -2.66 -12.89 -14.64
N SER A 69 -1.54 -13.27 -14.01
CA SER A 69 -0.93 -14.57 -14.22
C SER A 69 -0.13 -15.02 -13.00
N THR A 70 -0.23 -16.30 -12.68
CA THR A 70 0.63 -16.93 -11.66
C THR A 70 1.71 -17.76 -12.32
N VAL A 71 2.93 -17.67 -11.81
CA VAL A 71 3.98 -18.64 -12.11
C VAL A 71 4.10 -19.62 -10.95
N LYS A 72 4.14 -20.93 -11.24
CA LYS A 72 4.31 -21.96 -10.20
C LYS A 72 5.59 -21.68 -9.40
N ASN A 73 5.53 -21.86 -8.08
CA ASN A 73 6.67 -21.67 -7.16
C ASN A 73 7.29 -20.27 -7.28
N PHE A 74 6.47 -19.23 -7.33
CA PHE A 74 6.92 -17.84 -7.22
C PHE A 74 7.05 -17.49 -5.73
N ASP A 75 8.14 -16.85 -5.35
CA ASP A 75 8.42 -16.47 -3.95
C ASP A 75 8.00 -15.01 -3.71
N PHE A 76 6.75 -14.82 -3.28
CA PHE A 76 6.19 -13.51 -2.97
C PHE A 76 6.89 -12.84 -1.78
N ASP A 77 7.26 -13.61 -0.77
CA ASP A 77 7.97 -13.09 0.41
C ASP A 77 9.24 -12.33 0.01
N LYS A 78 10.00 -12.91 -0.93
CA LYS A 78 11.20 -12.29 -1.49
C LYS A 78 10.87 -11.13 -2.42
N ALA A 79 9.88 -11.29 -3.30
CA ALA A 79 9.54 -10.28 -4.30
C ALA A 79 9.04 -8.96 -3.68
N PHE A 80 8.42 -9.00 -2.50
CA PHE A 80 7.93 -7.82 -1.79
C PHE A 80 8.95 -7.21 -0.81
N ILE A 81 10.18 -7.73 -0.69
CA ILE A 81 11.23 -7.07 0.11
C ILE A 81 11.45 -5.62 -0.33
N PRO A 82 11.76 -5.31 -1.60
CA PRO A 82 12.06 -3.94 -2.00
C PRO A 82 10.83 -3.00 -1.91
N ILE A 83 9.63 -3.54 -2.15
CA ILE A 83 8.37 -2.76 -2.05
C ILE A 83 8.13 -2.32 -0.61
N ARG A 84 8.34 -3.20 0.38
CA ARG A 84 8.20 -2.84 1.79
C ARG A 84 9.15 -1.74 2.21
N GLU A 85 10.40 -1.79 1.75
CA GLU A 85 11.37 -0.76 2.07
C GLU A 85 11.01 0.57 1.41
N GLU A 86 10.44 0.56 0.19
CA GLU A 86 9.94 1.77 -0.46
C GLU A 86 8.78 2.41 0.33
N ILE A 87 7.81 1.61 0.78
CA ILE A 87 6.68 2.10 1.60
C ILE A 87 7.20 2.75 2.90
N LYS A 88 8.14 2.09 3.59
CA LYS A 88 8.77 2.66 4.80
C LYS A 88 9.47 3.99 4.52
N ASN A 89 10.17 4.09 3.39
CA ASN A 89 10.85 5.32 2.99
C ASN A 89 9.86 6.46 2.72
N GLU A 90 8.75 6.17 2.03
CA GLU A 90 7.71 7.15 1.72
C GLU A 90 6.93 7.63 2.96
N MET A 91 6.62 6.70 3.86
CA MET A 91 5.97 7.01 5.14
C MET A 91 6.93 7.66 6.15
N LYS A 92 8.23 7.46 6.00
CA LYS A 92 9.28 7.87 6.95
C LYS A 92 9.04 7.28 8.34
N SER A 93 8.49 6.07 8.38
CA SER A 93 8.19 5.29 9.59
C SER A 93 8.39 3.80 9.31
N ASN A 94 8.10 2.94 10.28
CA ASN A 94 8.11 1.48 10.11
C ASN A 94 6.71 0.93 10.38
N PRO A 95 5.77 1.13 9.43
CA PRO A 95 4.40 0.65 9.58
C PRO A 95 4.33 -0.88 9.58
N GLU A 96 3.26 -1.41 10.16
CA GLU A 96 2.82 -2.79 9.90
C GLU A 96 2.23 -2.85 8.48
N ILE A 97 2.70 -3.79 7.65
CA ILE A 97 2.29 -3.86 6.24
C ILE A 97 1.60 -5.18 5.98
N ASN A 98 0.32 -5.12 5.67
CA ASN A 98 -0.43 -6.23 5.13
C ASN A 98 -0.35 -6.25 3.61
N ILE A 99 0.03 -7.38 3.03
CA ILE A 99 0.19 -7.53 1.58
C ILE A 99 -0.78 -8.59 1.09
N ILE A 100 -1.65 -8.19 0.16
CA ILE A 100 -2.61 -9.06 -0.53
C ILE A 100 -2.25 -9.08 -2.01
N VAL A 101 -2.17 -10.28 -2.59
CA VAL A 101 -2.04 -10.45 -4.04
C VAL A 101 -3.27 -11.13 -4.58
N GLU A 102 -3.92 -10.45 -5.52
CA GLU A 102 -5.10 -10.94 -6.22
C GLU A 102 -4.73 -11.35 -7.65
N LEU A 103 -5.12 -12.57 -8.00
CA LEU A 103 -5.08 -13.05 -9.38
C LEU A 103 -6.39 -12.67 -10.05
N GLU A 104 -6.31 -11.72 -10.98
CA GLU A 104 -7.38 -11.38 -11.91
C GLU A 104 -7.75 -12.60 -12.74
N LYS A 105 -9.03 -12.98 -12.73
CA LYS A 105 -9.52 -14.04 -13.61
C LYS A 105 -10.27 -13.44 -14.79
N VAL A 106 -10.01 -14.01 -15.97
CA VAL A 106 -10.78 -13.69 -17.19
C VAL A 106 -12.28 -13.97 -17.00
N LEU A 107 -12.62 -14.98 -16.16
CA LEU A 107 -13.99 -15.33 -15.82
C LEU A 107 -14.09 -15.74 -14.34
N GLY A 108 -15.10 -15.19 -13.66
CA GLY A 108 -15.35 -15.42 -12.24
C GLY A 108 -14.63 -14.43 -11.33
N GLU A 109 -14.81 -14.59 -10.02
CA GLU A 109 -14.21 -13.70 -9.02
C GLU A 109 -12.68 -13.84 -8.97
N ASP A 110 -12.01 -12.73 -8.68
CA ASP A 110 -10.59 -12.68 -8.43
C ASP A 110 -10.21 -13.59 -7.27
N LYS A 111 -8.98 -14.08 -7.31
CA LYS A 111 -8.50 -15.02 -6.31
C LYS A 111 -7.35 -14.43 -5.54
N ILE A 112 -7.51 -14.29 -4.23
CA ILE A 112 -6.37 -14.06 -3.33
C ILE A 112 -5.45 -15.28 -3.38
N ILE A 113 -4.21 -15.06 -3.81
CA ILE A 113 -3.18 -16.10 -3.94
C ILE A 113 -2.04 -15.94 -2.93
N TYR A 114 -1.98 -14.78 -2.29
CA TYR A 114 -1.03 -14.47 -1.22
C TYR A 114 -1.67 -13.44 -0.29
N ASN A 115 -1.53 -13.65 1.02
CA ASN A 115 -1.97 -12.72 2.04
C ASN A 115 -1.03 -12.88 3.24
N LYS A 116 -0.31 -11.82 3.62
CA LYS A 116 0.60 -11.84 4.75
C LYS A 116 0.82 -10.45 5.33
N THR A 117 0.74 -10.38 6.66
CA THR A 117 1.11 -9.21 7.46
C THR A 117 2.55 -9.35 7.95
N LEU A 118 3.32 -8.26 7.89
CA LEU A 118 4.76 -8.23 8.08
C LEU A 118 5.22 -7.02 8.90
#